data_AF-A0A1Y2BFK3-F1
#
_entry.id   AF-A0A1Y2BFK3-F1
#
_cell.length_a   1.000
_cell.length_b   1.000
_cell.length_c   1.000
_cell.angle_alpha   90.00
_cell.angle_beta   90.00
_cell.angle_gamma   90.00
#
_symmetry.space_group_name_H-M   'P 1'
#
loop_
_entity.id
_entity.type
_entity.pdbx_description
1 polymer ?
#
loop_
_entity_poly.entity_id
_entity_poly.type
_entity_poly.pdbx_seq_one_letter_code
_entity_poly.pdbx_strand_id
1 'polypeptide(L)' 'MVLSYLFASSYLSSYLGADQSRGTFPVLGSANVDEILCGYVTKYDCASADVNPIGGFGEKDLKDYVLQF' A
#
# COMPACT_ATOMS: atom_id res chain seq x y z
N MET A 1 3.61 8.11 1.47
CA MET A 1 4.93 7.47 1.37
C MET A 1 5.78 7.63 2.65
N VAL A 2 6.30 8.82 2.99
CA VAL A 2 7.27 8.95 4.12
C VAL A 2 6.72 8.44 5.46
N LEU A 3 5.52 8.87 5.86
CA LEU A 3 4.92 8.43 7.12
C LEU A 3 4.59 6.93 7.11
N SER A 4 4.13 6.37 5.98
CA SER A 4 3.80 4.95 5.90
C SER A 4 5.04 4.07 6.12
N TYR A 5 6.18 4.43 5.53
CA TYR A 5 7.45 3.72 5.77
C TYR A 5 8.03 3.98 7.17
N LEU A 6 7.85 5.17 7.73
CA LEU A 6 8.22 5.46 9.12
C LEU A 6 7.46 4.55 10.10
N PHE A 7 6.15 4.40 9.93
CA PHE A 7 5.34 3.50 10.76
C PHE A 7 5.68 2.04 10.49
N ALA A 8 5.88 1.64 9.24
CA ALA A 8 6.27 0.28 8.90
C ALA A 8 7.57 -0.16 9.59
N SER A 9 8.53 0.75 9.74
CA SER A 9 9.80 0.46 10.41
C SER A 9 9.76 0.59 11.94
N SER A 10 8.99 1.52 12.49
CA SER A 10 8.96 1.80 13.95
C SER A 10 7.90 1.00 14.70
N TYR A 11 6.75 0.74 14.08
CA TYR A 11 5.65 0.01 14.69
C TYR A 11 6.00 -1.47 14.89
N LEU A 12 6.77 -2.07 13.97
CA LEU A 12 7.22 -3.47 14.11
C LEU A 12 8.10 -3.66 15.34
N SER A 13 9.03 -2.73 15.56
CA SER A 13 9.94 -2.77 16.71
C SER A 13 9.21 -2.56 18.05
N SER A 14 8.20 -1.69 18.04
CA SER A 14 7.36 -1.45 19.22
C SER A 14 6.40 -2.61 19.52
N TYR A 15 5.86 -3.28 18.50
CA TYR A 15 4.82 -4.30 18.66
C TYR A 15 5.35 -5.70 18.98
N LEU A 16 6.49 -6.10 18.39
CA LEU A 16 7.07 -7.44 18.59
C LEU A 16 8.13 -7.49 19.70
N GLY A 17 8.56 -6.34 20.23
CA GLY A 17 9.65 -6.25 21.19
C GLY A 17 11.04 -6.32 20.54
N ALA A 18 12.03 -5.66 21.16
CA ALA A 18 13.35 -5.40 20.58
C ALA A 18 14.13 -6.66 20.17
N ASP A 19 13.89 -7.81 20.81
CA ASP A 19 14.59 -9.06 20.52
C ASP A 19 14.02 -9.84 19.32
N GLN A 20 12.75 -9.63 18.96
CA GLN A 20 12.10 -10.30 17.82
C GLN A 20 11.92 -9.40 16.59
N SER A 21 12.17 -8.10 16.71
CA SER A 21 11.87 -7.13 15.65
C SER A 21 12.96 -6.98 14.58
N ARG A 22 13.37 -8.07 13.93
CA ARG A 22 14.23 -8.00 12.75
C ARG A 22 13.37 -7.85 11.48
N GLY A 23 13.00 -6.62 11.13
CA GLY A 23 12.32 -6.34 9.86
C GLY A 23 11.61 -4.99 9.79
N THR A 24 10.85 -4.79 8.71
CA THR A 24 9.86 -3.71 8.54
C THR A 24 8.55 -4.33 8.06
N PHE A 25 7.41 -3.73 8.38
CA PHE A 25 6.16 -4.15 7.74
C PHE A 25 6.18 -3.82 6.24
N PRO A 26 5.58 -4.66 5.38
CA PRO A 26 5.39 -4.30 3.98
C PRO A 26 4.38 -3.16 3.88
N VAL A 27 4.71 -2.11 3.13
CA VAL A 27 3.77 -1.04 2.84
C VAL A 27 2.88 -1.46 1.67
N LEU A 28 1.56 -1.39 1.87
CA LEU A 28 0.58 -1.68 0.83
C LEU A 28 0.14 -0.40 0.11
N GLY A 29 0.12 -0.46 -1.22
CA GLY A 29 -0.41 0.58 -2.10
C GLY A 29 -1.86 0.29 -2.50
N SER A 30 -2.52 1.32 -3.03
CA SER A 30 -3.93 1.24 -3.42
C SER A 30 -4.25 1.92 -4.76
N ALA A 31 -3.24 2.15 -5.61
CA ALA A 31 -3.48 2.71 -6.93
C ALA A 31 -4.14 1.65 -7.83
N ASN A 32 -5.18 2.03 -8.57
CA ASN A 32 -5.87 1.11 -9.47
C ASN A 32 -5.19 1.06 -10.86
N VAL A 33 -5.63 0.13 -11.71
CA VAL A 33 -5.02 -0.03 -13.05
C VAL A 33 -5.30 1.18 -13.95
N ASP A 34 -6.49 1.80 -13.82
CA ASP A 34 -6.92 2.91 -14.66
C ASP A 34 -6.08 4.18 -14.39
N GLU A 35 -5.76 4.44 -13.11
CA GLU A 35 -4.90 5.52 -12.63
C GLU A 35 -3.47 5.35 -13.11
N ILE A 36 -2.92 4.12 -13.01
CA ILE A 36 -1.55 3.82 -13.42
C ILE A 36 -1.40 3.95 -14.94
N LEU A 37 -2.37 3.46 -15.72
CA LEU A 37 -2.35 3.55 -17.18
C LEU A 37 -2.41 5.00 -17.69
N CYS A 38 -3.21 5.84 -17.03
CA CYS A 38 -3.30 7.26 -17.39
C CYS A 38 -2.16 8.12 -16.80
N GLY A 39 -1.32 7.55 -15.93
CA GLY A 39 -0.33 8.30 -15.17
C GLY A 39 -0.96 9.28 -14.18
N TYR A 40 -2.19 9.02 -13.73
CA TYR A 40 -2.90 9.79 -12.70
C TYR A 40 -2.39 9.40 -11.29
N VAL A 41 -1.09 9.45 -11.12
CA VAL A 41 -0.38 9.11 -9.87
C VAL A 41 0.77 10.09 -9.70
N THR A 42 1.09 10.45 -8.45
CA THR A 42 2.27 11.27 -8.19
C THR A 42 3.47 10.34 -8.00
N LYS A 43 4.57 10.59 -8.71
CA LYS A 43 5.79 9.79 -8.52
C LYS A 43 6.22 9.85 -7.05
N TYR A 44 6.48 8.69 -6.45
CA TYR A 44 6.91 8.55 -5.05
C TYR A 44 5.85 8.96 -4.00
N ASP A 45 4.57 8.90 -4.35
CA ASP A 45 3.47 8.99 -3.38
C ASP A 45 3.12 7.61 -2.78
N CYS A 46 1.92 7.47 -2.21
CA CYS A 46 1.45 6.21 -1.64
C CYS A 46 1.15 5.12 -2.69
N ALA A 47 1.11 5.44 -3.99
CA ALA A 47 1.08 4.44 -5.06
C ALA A 47 2.43 3.72 -5.20
N SER A 48 3.53 4.33 -4.74
CA SER A 48 4.88 3.74 -4.72
C SER A 48 5.12 2.95 -3.43
N ALA A 49 4.41 1.83 -3.30
CA ALA A 49 4.46 0.92 -2.17
C ALA A 49 5.20 -0.38 -2.52
N ASP A 50 5.54 -1.21 -1.52
CA ASP A 50 6.23 -2.49 -1.74
C ASP A 50 5.35 -3.46 -2.55
N VAL A 51 4.07 -3.50 -2.22
CA VAL A 51 3.07 -4.35 -2.88
C VAL A 51 1.78 -3.58 -3.08
N ASN A 52 1.17 -3.71 -4.25
CA ASN A 52 -0.16 -3.17 -4.53
C ASN A 52 -1.09 -4.30 -5.00
N PRO A 53 -1.96 -4.83 -4.13
CA PRO A 53 -2.82 -5.96 -4.46
C PRO A 53 -3.96 -5.58 -5.42
N ILE A 54 -4.33 -4.30 -5.50
CA ILE A 54 -5.43 -3.83 -6.36
C ILE A 54 -4.97 -3.21 -7.69
N GLY A 55 -3.66 -3.15 -7.93
CA GLY A 55 -3.08 -2.50 -9.12
C GLY A 55 -3.44 -3.15 -10.46
N GLY A 56 -4.00 -4.36 -10.46
CA GLY A 56 -4.49 -5.04 -11.67
C GLY A 56 -6.00 -4.88 -11.92
N PHE A 57 -6.73 -4.23 -11.03
CA PHE A 57 -8.19 -4.09 -11.13
C PHE A 57 -8.60 -2.68 -11.55
N GLY A 58 -9.63 -2.61 -12.39
CA GLY A 58 -10.27 -1.36 -12.79
C GLY A 58 -11.11 -0.74 -11.68
N GLU A 59 -11.34 0.56 -11.76
CA GLU A 59 -12.18 1.30 -10.80
C GLU A 59 -13.61 0.72 -10.76
N LYS A 60 -14.14 0.30 -11.93
CA LYS A 60 -15.46 -0.36 -12.03
C LYS A 60 -15.50 -1.68 -11.27
N ASP A 61 -14.49 -2.54 -11.47
CA ASP A 61 -14.42 -3.86 -10.85
C ASP A 61 -14.25 -3.74 -9.33
N LEU A 62 -13.47 -2.76 -8.87
CA LEU A 62 -13.30 -2.47 -7.44
C LEU A 62 -14.59 -1.95 -6.79
N LYS A 63 -15.34 -1.07 -7.48
CA LYS A 63 -16.64 -0.58 -6.99
C LYS A 63 -17.64 -1.72 -6.87
N ASP A 64 -17.73 -2.57 -7.88
CA ASP A 64 -18.62 -3.73 -7.85
C ASP A 64 -18.23 -4.70 -6.74
N TYR A 65 -16.93 -4.96 -6.54
CA TYR A 65 -16.43 -5.80 -5.46
C TYR A 65 -16.79 -5.25 -4.08
N VAL A 66 -16.63 -3.95 -3.84
CA VAL A 66 -16.92 -3.35 -2.52
C VAL A 66 -18.42 -3.25 -2.25
N LEU A 67 -19.24 -2.97 -3.29
CA LEU A 67 -20.69 -2.79 -3.15
C LEU A 67 -21.48 -4.10 -3.16
N GLN A 68 -20.87 -5.23 -3.56
CA GLN A 68 -21.49 -6.56 -3.48
C GLN A 68 -21.38 -7.23 -2.10
N PHE A 69 -20.64 -6.63 -1.15
CA PHE A 69 -20.61 -7.03 0.27
C PHE A 69 -21.44 -6.09 1.13
#